data_AF-A0A0C1Z3J9-F1
#
_entry.id   AF-A0A0C1Z3J9-F1
#
_cell.length_a   1.000
_cell.length_b   1.000
_cell.length_c   1.000
_cell.angle_alpha   90.00
_cell.angle_beta   90.00
_cell.angle_gamma   90.00
#
_symmetry.space_group_name_H-M   'P 1'
#
loop_
_entity.id
_entity.type
_entity.pdbx_description
1 polymer ?
#
loop_
_entity_poly.entity_id
_entity_poly.type
_entity_poly.pdbx_seq_one_letter_code
_entity_poly.pdbx_strand_id
1 'polypeptide(L)'
;MRCSLELTTLLSTSLLLAQLAGCADSPSEDTTTHADSSDTDAGDGDGDPGDGVGDGDGDGDPGDGDGDPIEPPALSLCGTEPPPGATLAPALPAYSGPGTCPTLETGPEVFNVMQTEHGERQFLLVVPSDAQPDEVFPVIFMYHWLGGAALDFYEQAEAQYAADYYRFIAIIPEGRDGSTGVPFRWPFSVADDDAQLEEEFTFHDDMLACVAEQFALDKECVSTMGVSAGALFSAQLASRHGEHLSSLMSLSGGSGGDLIKPWIPAANRMPALVLWGGPSDLCLGVNFDSTSMALEAELQADNHFIVECVHNCTHATPPFEPEDPSLPTYASTWQFVLDHPYWLEDGESPYTDYVTATGGLPPAWPQWCAIGAGNATIRDGECGGSQC
;
A
#
# COMPACT_ATOMS: atom_id res chain seq x y z
N MET A 1 -24.66 -0.89 63.98
CA MET A 1 -24.52 -2.14 63.21
C MET A 1 -23.33 -1.92 62.29
N ARG A 2 -22.08 -2.26 62.66
CA ARG A 2 -21.48 -3.61 62.71
C ARG A 2 -21.89 -4.48 61.52
N CYS A 3 -21.10 -4.47 60.45
CA CYS A 3 -20.34 -5.64 60.01
C CYS A 3 -19.29 -5.24 58.97
N SER A 4 -18.01 -5.32 59.34
CA SER A 4 -16.89 -5.58 58.44
C SER A 4 -16.89 -7.06 58.03
N LEU A 5 -16.25 -7.39 56.91
CA LEU A 5 -15.28 -8.49 56.69
C LEU A 5 -15.02 -8.51 55.17
N GLU A 6 -13.84 -8.13 54.67
CA GLU A 6 -12.59 -8.91 54.63
C GLU A 6 -12.70 -10.21 53.80
N LEU A 7 -11.91 -10.35 52.73
CA LEU A 7 -10.57 -10.97 52.75
C LEU A 7 -10.29 -11.86 51.52
N THR A 8 -9.03 -11.79 51.04
CA THR A 8 -8.20 -12.90 50.48
C THR A 8 -8.63 -13.62 49.20
N THR A 9 -7.79 -14.21 48.35
CA THR A 9 -6.42 -14.03 47.82
C THR A 9 -6.33 -15.00 46.63
N LEU A 10 -5.46 -14.70 45.66
CA LEU A 10 -4.59 -15.62 44.89
C LEU A 10 -5.14 -16.98 44.41
N LEU A 11 -5.16 -17.16 43.09
CA LEU A 11 -4.52 -18.35 42.50
C LEU A 11 -3.97 -18.03 41.09
N SER A 12 -2.64 -17.94 41.05
CA SER A 12 -1.79 -18.03 39.88
C SER A 12 -1.83 -19.45 39.32
N THR A 13 -1.93 -19.60 38.00
CA THR A 13 -1.49 -20.83 37.32
C THR A 13 -0.85 -20.45 35.98
N SER A 14 0.47 -20.36 36.01
CA SER A 14 1.34 -20.45 34.84
C SER A 14 1.22 -21.85 34.21
N LEU A 15 1.07 -21.93 32.89
CA LEU A 15 1.28 -23.18 32.16
C LEU A 15 2.53 -23.02 31.28
N LEU A 16 3.53 -23.84 31.59
CA LEU A 16 4.87 -23.88 31.00
C LEU A 16 4.84 -24.52 29.61
N LEU A 17 5.69 -23.98 28.73
CA LEU A 17 6.17 -24.57 27.49
C LEU A 17 6.75 -25.99 27.70
N ALA A 18 6.55 -26.85 26.71
CA ALA A 18 7.39 -28.03 26.48
C ALA A 18 8.02 -27.93 25.09
N GLN A 19 9.30 -27.55 25.05
CA GLN A 19 10.19 -27.72 23.91
C GLN A 19 10.68 -29.18 23.88
N LEU A 20 10.70 -29.78 22.69
CA LEU A 20 11.42 -31.03 22.42
C LEU A 20 12.61 -30.69 21.51
N ALA A 21 13.80 -30.72 22.08
CA ALA A 21 15.07 -30.73 21.38
C ALA A 21 15.47 -32.17 21.03
N GLY A 22 15.93 -32.40 19.79
CA GLY A 22 16.56 -33.64 19.35
C GLY A 22 17.73 -33.35 18.41
N CYS A 23 18.94 -33.48 18.96
CA CYS A 23 20.25 -33.64 18.29
C CYS A 23 20.23 -34.80 17.27
N ALA A 24 21.15 -35.01 16.33
CA ALA A 24 22.37 -34.40 15.82
C ALA A 24 22.71 -35.17 14.52
N ASP A 25 23.45 -34.57 13.58
CA ASP A 25 24.73 -35.11 13.08
C ASP A 25 25.20 -34.35 11.83
N SER A 26 26.48 -33.98 11.83
CA SER A 26 27.27 -33.70 10.63
C SER A 26 28.28 -34.84 10.48
N PRO A 27 28.73 -35.14 9.25
CA PRO A 27 30.17 -35.01 9.03
C PRO A 27 30.64 -34.62 7.61
N SER A 28 31.90 -34.16 7.60
CA SER A 28 32.95 -34.26 6.57
C SER A 28 32.75 -33.50 5.25
N GLU A 29 33.50 -32.44 4.96
CA GLU A 29 34.91 -32.44 4.48
C GLU A 29 35.17 -33.48 3.39
N ASP A 30 35.30 -33.02 2.14
CA ASP A 30 36.29 -33.60 1.25
C ASP A 30 36.93 -32.53 0.36
N THR A 31 38.25 -32.53 0.42
CA THR A 31 39.18 -31.66 -0.29
C THR A 31 39.59 -32.37 -1.56
N THR A 32 39.41 -31.77 -2.75
CA THR A 32 40.23 -32.13 -3.91
C THR A 32 40.61 -30.91 -4.73
N THR A 33 41.87 -30.55 -4.59
CA THR A 33 42.70 -29.80 -5.52
C THR A 33 42.78 -30.49 -6.88
N HIS A 34 42.61 -29.77 -7.98
CA HIS A 34 43.43 -29.98 -9.18
C HIS A 34 43.62 -28.68 -9.97
N ALA A 35 44.88 -28.45 -10.30
CA ALA A 35 45.41 -27.31 -11.02
C ALA A 35 45.62 -27.67 -12.51
N ASP A 36 45.85 -26.60 -13.28
CA ASP A 36 46.54 -26.51 -14.57
C ASP A 36 45.81 -26.94 -15.85
N SER A 37 45.51 -25.95 -16.69
CA SER A 37 46.18 -25.68 -17.99
C SER A 37 45.41 -24.54 -18.69
N SER A 38 45.99 -23.34 -18.80
CA SER A 38 46.73 -22.85 -19.98
C SER A 38 46.12 -23.27 -21.32
N ASP A 39 45.48 -22.33 -22.01
CA ASP A 39 45.86 -22.03 -23.39
C ASP A 39 45.43 -20.61 -23.78
N THR A 40 46.44 -19.87 -24.18
CA THR A 40 46.39 -18.60 -24.90
C THR A 40 46.03 -18.87 -26.35
N ASP A 41 45.10 -18.12 -26.93
CA ASP A 41 45.19 -17.84 -28.36
C ASP A 41 44.79 -16.39 -28.66
N ALA A 42 45.69 -15.74 -29.39
CA ALA A 42 45.62 -14.36 -29.84
C ALA A 42 45.30 -14.39 -31.33
N GLY A 43 44.32 -13.60 -31.75
CA GLY A 43 43.95 -13.43 -33.15
C GLY A 43 43.53 -12.00 -33.42
N ASP A 44 44.50 -11.20 -33.86
CA ASP A 44 44.34 -9.86 -34.42
C ASP A 44 43.50 -9.87 -35.71
N GLY A 45 42.76 -8.79 -35.95
CA GLY A 45 42.04 -8.55 -37.21
C GLY A 45 41.53 -7.12 -37.33
N ASP A 46 42.38 -6.25 -37.88
CA ASP A 46 42.16 -4.84 -38.21
C ASP A 46 41.10 -4.58 -39.30
N GLY A 47 40.38 -3.44 -39.16
CA GLY A 47 40.18 -2.44 -40.24
C GLY A 47 38.97 -2.55 -41.18
N ASP A 48 38.03 -1.59 -41.12
CA ASP A 48 37.96 -0.39 -42.01
C ASP A 48 36.58 0.31 -41.88
N PRO A 49 36.47 1.66 -41.86
CA PRO A 49 35.21 2.40 -41.79
C PRO A 49 34.74 2.89 -43.18
N GLY A 50 33.44 2.84 -43.43
CA GLY A 50 32.83 3.33 -44.67
C GLY A 50 31.80 4.42 -44.42
N ASP A 51 32.22 5.68 -44.55
CA ASP A 51 31.34 6.84 -44.72
C ASP A 51 30.79 6.88 -46.16
N GLY A 52 29.48 7.09 -46.30
CA GLY A 52 28.80 7.26 -47.59
C GLY A 52 27.64 8.24 -47.48
N VAL A 53 27.93 9.50 -47.76
CA VAL A 53 26.95 10.59 -48.01
C VAL A 53 26.22 10.34 -49.33
N GLY A 54 24.89 10.46 -49.30
CA GLY A 54 24.04 10.45 -50.48
C GLY A 54 22.83 11.36 -50.28
N ASP A 55 22.88 12.54 -50.89
CA ASP A 55 21.75 13.45 -51.08
C ASP A 55 20.79 12.84 -52.11
N GLY A 56 19.49 12.86 -51.81
CA GLY A 56 18.42 12.42 -52.72
C GLY A 56 17.11 13.10 -52.38
N ASP A 57 16.73 14.06 -53.22
CA ASP A 57 15.48 14.81 -53.20
C ASP A 57 14.24 13.91 -53.36
N GLY A 58 13.22 14.21 -52.54
CA GLY A 58 11.80 14.30 -52.91
C GLY A 58 11.12 13.13 -53.62
N ASP A 59 10.20 12.48 -52.92
CA ASP A 59 8.83 12.29 -53.39
C ASP A 59 7.91 12.19 -52.16
N GLY A 60 6.94 13.12 -52.08
CA GLY A 60 5.93 13.13 -51.04
C GLY A 60 4.95 11.99 -51.25
N ASP A 61 4.97 11.03 -50.32
CA ASP A 61 3.99 9.96 -50.22
C ASP A 61 2.72 10.52 -49.55
N PRO A 62 1.53 10.42 -50.18
CA PRO A 62 0.31 10.91 -49.58
C PRO A 62 -0.19 9.92 -48.54
N GLY A 63 0.21 10.15 -47.28
CA GLY A 63 -0.53 9.77 -46.07
C GLY A 63 -1.27 8.44 -46.12
N ASP A 64 -0.53 7.34 -45.95
CA ASP A 64 -1.09 6.14 -45.36
C ASP A 64 -1.35 6.47 -43.88
N GLY A 65 -2.59 6.85 -43.59
CA GLY A 65 -3.14 6.95 -42.25
C GLY A 65 -3.32 5.57 -41.64
N ASP A 66 -2.25 4.77 -41.64
CA ASP A 66 -2.10 3.63 -40.76
C ASP A 66 -1.85 4.25 -39.39
N GLY A 67 -2.94 4.57 -38.69
CA GLY A 67 -2.84 4.91 -37.28
C GLY A 67 -2.16 3.74 -36.61
N ASP A 68 -0.89 3.91 -36.28
CA ASP A 68 -0.14 2.98 -35.45
C ASP A 68 -1.05 2.60 -34.27
N PRO A 69 -1.10 1.30 -33.89
CA PRO A 69 -1.84 0.90 -32.70
C PRO A 69 -1.41 1.84 -31.58
N ILE A 70 -2.38 2.55 -30.97
CA ILE A 70 -2.10 3.45 -29.85
C ILE A 70 -1.45 2.58 -28.79
N GLU A 71 -0.13 2.72 -28.64
CA GLU A 71 0.61 2.00 -27.62
C GLU A 71 0.06 2.45 -26.26
N PRO A 72 -0.30 1.52 -25.37
CA PRO A 72 -0.82 1.92 -24.07
C PRO A 72 0.22 2.79 -23.35
N PRO A 73 -0.23 3.72 -22.48
CA PRO A 73 0.68 4.57 -21.73
C PRO A 73 1.66 3.72 -20.91
N ALA A 74 2.88 4.22 -20.72
CA ALA A 74 3.81 3.63 -19.79
C ALA A 74 3.19 3.64 -18.38
N LEU A 75 3.06 2.45 -17.79
CA LEU A 75 2.62 2.28 -16.40
C LEU A 75 3.83 2.35 -15.47
N SER A 76 3.54 2.55 -14.18
CA SER A 76 4.48 2.87 -13.11
C SER A 76 5.13 4.24 -13.27
N LEU A 77 4.35 5.27 -12.97
CA LEU A 77 4.74 6.69 -13.07
C LEU A 77 5.49 7.18 -11.82
N CYS A 78 5.40 6.48 -10.69
CA CYS A 78 6.25 6.76 -9.53
C CYS A 78 7.74 6.66 -9.88
N GLY A 79 8.55 7.56 -9.33
CA GLY A 79 9.97 7.71 -9.65
C GLY A 79 10.26 8.36 -11.01
N THR A 80 9.24 8.73 -11.80
CA THR A 80 9.45 9.49 -13.04
C THR A 80 9.48 11.00 -12.79
N GLU A 81 10.14 11.74 -13.69
CA GLU A 81 10.21 13.19 -13.60
C GLU A 81 8.82 13.81 -13.80
N PRO A 82 8.32 14.65 -12.86
CA PRO A 82 7.03 15.31 -13.01
C PRO A 82 6.97 16.18 -14.28
N PRO A 83 5.82 16.26 -14.96
CA PRO A 83 5.66 17.14 -16.12
C PRO A 83 5.95 18.61 -15.77
N PRO A 84 6.52 19.40 -16.72
CA PRO A 84 6.78 20.81 -16.49
C PRO A 84 5.52 21.58 -16.08
N GLY A 85 5.54 22.15 -14.87
CA GLY A 85 4.43 22.95 -14.33
C GLY A 85 3.40 22.16 -13.52
N ALA A 86 3.60 20.86 -13.33
CA ALA A 86 2.73 20.06 -12.46
C ALA A 86 2.81 20.53 -10.99
N THR A 87 1.71 20.35 -10.27
CA THR A 87 1.66 20.58 -8.82
C THR A 87 2.41 19.44 -8.13
N LEU A 88 3.38 19.76 -7.28
CA LEU A 88 4.17 18.76 -6.57
C LEU A 88 3.71 18.60 -5.13
N ALA A 89 3.95 17.43 -4.57
CA ALA A 89 3.74 17.17 -3.15
C ALA A 89 4.51 18.20 -2.30
N PRO A 90 3.97 18.60 -1.14
CA PRO A 90 4.74 19.40 -0.19
C PRO A 90 6.02 18.69 0.25
N ALA A 91 6.92 19.42 0.90
CA ALA A 91 8.09 18.79 1.51
C ALA A 91 7.62 17.75 2.55
N LEU A 92 8.35 16.65 2.66
CA LEU A 92 8.09 15.62 3.66
C LEU A 92 8.03 16.24 5.07
N PRO A 93 7.18 15.71 5.96
CA PRO A 93 7.03 16.24 7.30
C PRO A 93 8.34 16.16 8.10
N ALA A 94 8.43 16.98 9.14
CA ALA A 94 9.50 16.90 10.12
C ALA A 94 8.99 16.17 11.36
N TYR A 95 9.85 15.35 11.96
CA TYR A 95 9.51 14.64 13.20
C TYR A 95 9.20 15.64 14.32
N SER A 96 8.01 15.50 14.88
CA SER A 96 7.43 16.37 15.91
C SER A 96 7.53 15.79 17.32
N GLY A 97 7.81 14.49 17.43
CA GLY A 97 7.98 13.80 18.69
C GLY A 97 9.17 14.30 19.52
N PRO A 98 9.24 13.94 20.82
CA PRO A 98 10.33 14.36 21.68
C PRO A 98 11.67 13.78 21.22
N GLY A 99 12.68 14.65 21.10
CA GLY A 99 14.06 14.24 20.84
C GLY A 99 14.38 14.13 19.34
N THR A 100 14.92 12.99 18.94
CA THR A 100 15.30 12.68 17.55
C THR A 100 14.61 11.40 17.11
N CYS A 101 14.50 11.18 15.80
CA CYS A 101 14.02 9.92 15.28
C CYS A 101 14.80 8.73 15.86
N PRO A 102 14.11 7.62 16.21
CA PRO A 102 14.80 6.40 16.57
C PRO A 102 15.54 5.85 15.35
N THR A 103 16.65 5.14 15.59
CA THR A 103 17.23 4.28 14.55
C THR A 103 16.20 3.22 14.20
N LEU A 104 15.83 3.15 12.93
CA LEU A 104 14.81 2.21 12.47
C LEU A 104 15.46 0.89 12.09
N GLU A 105 14.81 -0.20 12.47
CA GLU A 105 15.18 -1.56 12.11
C GLU A 105 14.17 -2.10 11.10
N THR A 106 14.67 -2.84 10.12
CA THR A 106 13.87 -3.46 9.05
C THR A 106 13.80 -4.96 9.26
N GLY A 107 12.65 -5.57 8.98
CA GLY A 107 12.52 -7.02 8.96
C GLY A 107 11.19 -7.50 9.54
N PRO A 108 10.85 -8.79 9.33
CA PRO A 108 9.65 -9.38 9.89
C PRO A 108 9.69 -9.31 11.42
N GLU A 109 8.54 -9.03 12.03
CA GLU A 109 8.34 -9.05 13.49
C GLU A 109 9.18 -8.02 14.30
N VAL A 110 9.90 -7.12 13.64
CA VAL A 110 10.66 -6.05 14.33
C VAL A 110 9.81 -4.79 14.46
N PHE A 111 9.22 -4.63 15.64
CA PHE A 111 8.46 -3.42 15.98
C PHE A 111 9.41 -2.27 16.33
N ASN A 112 9.41 -1.25 15.48
CA ASN A 112 10.03 0.03 15.78
C ASN A 112 9.17 0.77 16.79
N VAL A 113 9.80 1.27 17.84
CA VAL A 113 9.15 2.00 18.91
C VAL A 113 9.47 3.48 18.78
N MET A 114 8.44 4.31 18.68
CA MET A 114 8.53 5.75 18.52
C MET A 114 7.85 6.46 19.68
N GLN A 115 8.48 7.53 20.19
CA GLN A 115 7.86 8.40 21.18
C GLN A 115 7.11 9.51 20.44
N THR A 116 5.81 9.63 20.67
CA THR A 116 5.02 10.78 20.20
C THR A 116 4.75 11.72 21.38
N GLU A 117 4.22 12.91 21.13
CA GLU A 117 3.72 13.78 22.21
C GLU A 117 2.69 13.06 23.11
N HIS A 118 1.95 12.09 22.56
CA HIS A 118 0.83 11.42 23.20
C HIS A 118 1.16 10.01 23.69
N GLY A 119 2.45 9.65 23.71
CA GLY A 119 2.95 8.39 24.24
C GLY A 119 3.64 7.53 23.19
N GLU A 120 3.97 6.32 23.62
CA GLU A 120 4.70 5.37 22.78
C GLU A 120 3.79 4.73 21.74
N ARG A 121 4.26 4.68 20.50
CA ARG A 121 3.61 4.01 19.37
C ARG A 121 4.58 3.09 18.67
N GLN A 122 4.04 2.11 17.95
CA GLN A 122 4.81 1.05 17.33
C GLN A 122 4.40 0.83 15.88
N PHE A 123 5.33 0.42 15.03
CA PHE A 123 5.08 0.08 13.65
C PHE A 123 6.12 -0.90 13.11
N LEU A 124 5.76 -1.66 12.08
CA LEU A 124 6.71 -2.44 11.29
C LEU A 124 7.17 -1.60 10.10
N LEU A 125 8.45 -1.73 9.76
CA LEU A 125 9.04 -1.12 8.57
C LEU A 125 9.53 -2.22 7.63
N VAL A 126 8.97 -2.23 6.42
CA VAL A 126 9.37 -3.15 5.35
C VAL A 126 10.12 -2.34 4.31
N VAL A 127 11.35 -2.77 4.04
CA VAL A 127 12.22 -2.20 3.01
C VAL A 127 12.63 -3.35 2.10
N PRO A 128 12.82 -3.13 0.80
CA PRO A 128 13.26 -4.21 -0.06
C PRO A 128 14.58 -4.81 0.42
N SER A 129 14.66 -6.14 0.42
CA SER A 129 15.72 -6.90 1.08
C SER A 129 17.12 -6.67 0.51
N ASP A 130 17.19 -6.18 -0.72
CA ASP A 130 18.40 -5.81 -1.46
C ASP A 130 18.44 -4.31 -1.82
N ALA A 131 17.76 -3.44 -1.06
CA ALA A 131 17.78 -2.00 -1.25
C ALA A 131 19.19 -1.42 -1.40
N GLN A 132 19.40 -0.67 -2.48
CA GLN A 132 20.65 0.03 -2.78
C GLN A 132 20.62 1.47 -2.24
N PRO A 133 21.79 2.05 -1.89
CA PRO A 133 21.85 3.39 -1.30
C PRO A 133 21.37 4.54 -2.20
N ASP A 134 21.30 4.33 -3.52
CA ASP A 134 20.90 5.31 -4.52
C ASP A 134 19.45 5.15 -4.98
N GLU A 135 18.71 4.17 -4.46
CA GLU A 135 17.29 4.01 -4.74
C GLU A 135 16.44 5.05 -4.00
N VAL A 136 15.38 5.48 -4.67
CA VAL A 136 14.35 6.38 -4.14
C VAL A 136 13.04 5.63 -4.14
N PHE A 137 12.44 5.42 -2.97
CA PHE A 137 11.33 4.50 -2.81
C PHE A 137 9.98 5.21 -2.67
N PRO A 138 8.95 4.76 -3.40
CA PRO A 138 7.56 4.98 -3.04
C PRO A 138 7.25 4.44 -1.64
N VAL A 139 6.26 5.02 -0.96
CA VAL A 139 5.86 4.63 0.40
C VAL A 139 4.40 4.23 0.43
N ILE A 140 4.10 3.11 1.10
CA ILE A 140 2.74 2.66 1.34
C ILE A 140 2.50 2.52 2.84
N PHE A 141 1.54 3.28 3.36
CA PHE A 141 1.02 3.09 4.71
C PHE A 141 -0.07 2.02 4.71
N MET A 142 0.03 1.05 5.62
CA MET A 142 -0.86 -0.11 5.67
C MET A 142 -1.55 -0.24 7.04
N TYR A 143 -2.81 0.16 7.13
CA TYR A 143 -3.59 0.16 8.37
C TYR A 143 -4.44 -1.12 8.52
N HIS A 144 -4.15 -1.91 9.55
CA HIS A 144 -4.77 -3.22 9.76
C HIS A 144 -6.23 -3.14 10.25
N TRP A 145 -6.96 -4.26 10.15
CA TRP A 145 -8.35 -4.40 10.58
C TRP A 145 -8.50 -4.55 12.10
N LEU A 146 -9.74 -4.50 12.60
CA LEU A 146 -10.01 -4.73 14.02
C LEU A 146 -9.81 -6.21 14.38
N GLY A 147 -9.07 -6.47 15.46
CA GLY A 147 -8.77 -7.83 15.92
C GLY A 147 -7.50 -8.43 15.30
N GLY A 148 -6.94 -7.79 14.28
CA GLY A 148 -5.57 -8.04 13.82
C GLY A 148 -4.55 -7.09 14.43
N ALA A 149 -3.30 -7.28 14.02
CA ALA A 149 -2.11 -6.50 14.33
C ALA A 149 -1.33 -6.17 13.04
N ALA A 150 -0.33 -5.29 13.14
CA ALA A 150 0.55 -4.95 12.03
C ALA A 150 1.23 -6.19 11.41
N LEU A 151 1.60 -7.18 12.23
CA LEU A 151 2.18 -8.43 11.75
C LEU A 151 1.21 -9.26 10.91
N ASP A 152 -0.07 -9.32 11.30
CA ASP A 152 -1.08 -10.05 10.52
C ASP A 152 -1.24 -9.44 9.13
N PHE A 153 -1.21 -8.10 9.03
CA PHE A 153 -1.27 -7.42 7.74
C PHE A 153 0.03 -7.63 6.93
N TYR A 154 1.19 -7.55 7.57
CA TYR A 154 2.48 -7.88 6.94
C TYR A 154 2.45 -9.27 6.27
N GLU A 155 1.98 -10.29 7.00
CA GLU A 155 1.90 -11.67 6.50
C GLU A 155 0.85 -11.80 5.39
N GLN A 156 -0.36 -11.28 5.63
CA GLN A 156 -1.48 -11.46 4.73
C GLN A 156 -1.32 -10.70 3.41
N ALA A 157 -0.62 -9.56 3.42
CA ALA A 157 -0.30 -8.79 2.22
C ALA A 157 0.95 -9.29 1.47
N GLU A 158 1.63 -10.31 2.00
CA GLU A 158 2.94 -10.76 1.49
C GLU A 158 3.94 -9.60 1.44
N ALA A 159 3.94 -8.73 2.45
CA ALA A 159 4.49 -7.37 2.33
C ALA A 159 5.97 -7.32 1.93
N GLN A 160 6.82 -8.23 2.45
CA GLN A 160 8.22 -8.30 2.02
C GLN A 160 8.37 -8.75 0.56
N TYR A 161 7.58 -9.73 0.13
CA TYR A 161 7.60 -10.20 -1.26
C TYR A 161 7.13 -9.09 -2.20
N ALA A 162 6.07 -8.38 -1.84
CA ALA A 162 5.58 -7.22 -2.58
C ALA A 162 6.62 -6.09 -2.63
N ALA A 163 7.25 -5.75 -1.50
CA ALA A 163 8.29 -4.71 -1.45
C ALA A 163 9.51 -5.07 -2.32
N ASP A 164 9.96 -6.32 -2.26
CA ASP A 164 11.08 -6.81 -3.09
C ASP A 164 10.74 -6.74 -4.58
N TYR A 165 9.52 -7.13 -4.96
CA TYR A 165 9.06 -7.18 -6.35
C TYR A 165 8.80 -5.78 -6.94
N TYR A 166 8.06 -4.94 -6.21
CA TYR A 166 7.56 -3.64 -6.67
C TYR A 166 8.43 -2.46 -6.22
N ARG A 167 9.50 -2.70 -5.46
CA ARG A 167 10.47 -1.69 -5.03
C ARG A 167 9.85 -0.52 -4.27
N PHE A 168 9.10 -0.81 -3.20
CA PHE A 168 8.54 0.22 -2.32
C PHE A 168 8.87 -0.04 -0.85
N ILE A 169 8.73 1.00 -0.01
CA ILE A 169 8.78 0.89 1.45
C ILE A 169 7.37 0.79 2.00
N ALA A 170 7.10 -0.22 2.82
CA ALA A 170 5.84 -0.35 3.55
C ALA A 170 6.01 0.09 5.00
N ILE A 171 5.12 0.96 5.46
CA ILE A 171 5.01 1.36 6.87
C ILE A 171 3.70 0.80 7.39
N ILE A 172 3.78 -0.11 8.37
CA ILE A 172 2.62 -0.84 8.88
C ILE A 172 2.42 -0.49 10.36
N PRO A 173 1.58 0.50 10.69
CA PRO A 173 1.44 0.98 12.05
C PRO A 173 0.63 0.01 12.90
N GLU A 174 0.99 -0.11 14.19
CA GLU A 174 0.19 -0.84 15.17
C GLU A 174 -0.91 0.08 15.72
N GLY A 175 -2.15 -0.40 15.63
CA GLY A 175 -3.32 0.29 16.14
C GLY A 175 -3.27 0.46 17.65
N ARG A 176 -3.99 1.44 18.19
CA ARG A 176 -4.03 1.69 19.64
C ARG A 176 -4.55 0.47 20.41
N ASP A 177 -4.22 0.42 21.70
CA ASP A 177 -4.97 -0.43 22.62
C ASP A 177 -6.41 0.09 22.71
N GLY A 178 -7.39 -0.76 22.38
CA GLY A 178 -8.80 -0.39 22.40
C GLY A 178 -9.30 0.10 23.77
N SER A 179 -8.57 -0.19 24.85
CA SER A 179 -8.87 0.30 26.20
C SER A 179 -8.50 1.77 26.43
N THR A 180 -7.72 2.40 25.54
CA THR A 180 -7.26 3.79 25.65
C THR A 180 -8.20 4.80 25.00
N GLY A 181 -9.49 4.47 24.91
CA GLY A 181 -10.53 5.38 24.40
C GLY A 181 -10.78 5.32 22.90
N VAL A 182 -10.03 4.50 22.15
CA VAL A 182 -10.22 4.26 20.70
C VAL A 182 -10.58 2.78 20.49
N PRO A 183 -11.84 2.36 20.74
CA PRO A 183 -12.20 0.95 20.83
C PRO A 183 -11.96 0.16 19.54
N PHE A 184 -11.94 0.84 18.38
CA PHE A 184 -11.66 0.25 17.08
C PHE A 184 -10.17 0.30 16.69
N ARG A 185 -9.29 0.64 17.63
CA ARG A 185 -7.83 0.86 17.48
C ARG A 185 -7.44 2.06 16.61
N TRP A 186 -8.32 2.47 15.69
CA TRP A 186 -8.21 3.65 14.84
C TRP A 186 -9.42 4.58 15.05
N PRO A 187 -9.22 5.90 15.18
CA PRO A 187 -10.32 6.84 15.34
C PRO A 187 -10.95 7.16 13.98
N PHE A 188 -12.16 6.67 13.74
CA PHE A 188 -12.94 6.96 12.52
C PHE A 188 -14.42 7.20 12.81
N SER A 189 -14.89 6.81 13.99
CA SER A 189 -16.28 6.82 14.38
C SER A 189 -16.73 8.24 14.70
N VAL A 190 -18.00 8.55 14.49
CA VAL A 190 -18.61 9.81 14.94
C VAL A 190 -18.50 10.02 16.46
N ALA A 191 -18.24 8.96 17.23
CA ALA A 191 -18.02 9.02 18.66
C ALA A 191 -16.57 9.31 19.07
N ASP A 192 -15.61 9.18 18.16
CA ASP A 192 -14.19 9.45 18.43
C ASP A 192 -13.94 10.97 18.42
N ASP A 193 -13.14 11.44 19.37
CA ASP A 193 -12.78 12.86 19.49
C ASP A 193 -11.85 13.28 18.34
N ASP A 194 -12.01 14.50 17.82
CA ASP A 194 -11.15 15.02 16.76
C ASP A 194 -9.68 15.16 17.23
N ALA A 195 -9.44 15.32 18.54
CA ALA A 195 -8.08 15.26 19.10
C ALA A 195 -7.44 13.88 18.90
N GLN A 196 -8.20 12.78 18.97
CA GLN A 196 -7.65 11.44 18.74
C GLN A 196 -7.29 11.22 17.27
N LEU A 197 -8.06 11.79 16.35
CA LEU A 197 -7.70 11.83 14.93
C LEU A 197 -6.39 12.57 14.71
N GLU A 198 -6.25 13.78 15.28
CA GLU A 198 -5.05 14.59 15.16
C GLU A 198 -3.80 13.87 15.71
N GLU A 199 -3.96 13.12 16.80
CA GLU A 199 -2.88 12.29 17.35
C GLU A 199 -2.43 11.17 16.38
N GLU A 200 -3.36 10.57 15.62
CA GLU A 200 -2.98 9.59 14.59
C GLU A 200 -2.37 10.24 13.34
N PHE A 201 -2.80 11.44 12.98
CA PHE A 201 -2.21 12.21 11.88
C PHE A 201 -0.77 12.61 12.21
N THR A 202 -0.54 13.08 13.45
CA THR A 202 0.82 13.35 13.96
C THR A 202 1.68 12.09 13.93
N PHE A 203 1.14 10.94 14.33
CA PHE A 203 1.88 9.68 14.26
C PHE A 203 2.20 9.25 12.81
N HIS A 204 1.28 9.46 11.87
CA HIS A 204 1.52 9.26 10.44
C HIS A 204 2.70 10.10 9.93
N ASP A 205 2.70 11.39 10.23
CA ASP A 205 3.76 12.32 9.84
C ASP A 205 5.10 11.96 10.48
N ASP A 206 5.10 11.62 11.77
CA ASP A 206 6.31 11.25 12.50
C ASP A 206 6.94 9.97 11.92
N MET A 207 6.12 8.96 11.55
CA MET A 207 6.61 7.77 10.85
C MET A 207 7.23 8.12 9.50
N LEU A 208 6.54 8.91 8.68
CA LEU A 208 7.05 9.32 7.37
C LEU A 208 8.37 10.09 7.50
N ALA A 209 8.44 11.03 8.44
CA ALA A 209 9.63 11.83 8.71
C ALA A 209 10.83 10.96 9.12
N CYS A 210 10.64 10.02 10.05
CA CYS A 210 11.74 9.20 10.54
C CYS A 210 12.23 8.16 9.54
N VAL A 211 11.35 7.69 8.64
CA VAL A 211 11.76 6.88 7.49
C VAL A 211 12.54 7.76 6.50
N ALA A 212 12.10 8.99 6.23
CA ALA A 212 12.77 9.93 5.33
C ALA A 212 14.18 10.35 5.81
N GLU A 213 14.45 10.31 7.11
CA GLU A 213 15.79 10.57 7.65
C GLU A 213 16.79 9.43 7.36
N GLN A 214 16.31 8.23 7.03
CA GLN A 214 17.12 7.01 6.90
C GLN A 214 17.10 6.41 5.48
N PHE A 215 16.06 6.71 4.69
CA PHE A 215 15.88 6.23 3.33
C PHE A 215 15.54 7.38 2.38
N ALA A 216 15.97 7.28 1.12
CA ALA A 216 15.54 8.22 0.10
C ALA A 216 14.11 7.85 -0.33
N LEU A 217 13.17 8.80 -0.18
CA LEU A 217 11.76 8.58 -0.46
C LEU A 217 11.30 9.41 -1.66
N ASP A 218 10.46 8.81 -2.50
CA ASP A 218 9.72 9.52 -3.52
C ASP A 218 8.52 10.22 -2.85
N LYS A 219 8.68 11.51 -2.54
CA LYS A 219 7.61 12.31 -1.93
C LYS A 219 6.39 12.48 -2.83
N GLU A 220 6.52 12.23 -4.13
CA GLU A 220 5.38 12.24 -5.05
C GLU A 220 4.60 10.93 -4.99
N CYS A 221 5.07 9.90 -4.27
CA CYS A 221 4.44 8.59 -4.22
C CYS A 221 4.33 8.04 -2.80
N VAL A 222 3.58 8.77 -1.96
CA VAL A 222 3.18 8.32 -0.63
C VAL A 222 1.70 7.96 -0.66
N SER A 223 1.37 6.70 -0.45
CA SER A 223 -0.01 6.20 -0.52
C SER A 223 -0.47 5.66 0.81
N THR A 224 -1.79 5.64 1.01
CA THR A 224 -2.40 5.01 2.18
C THR A 224 -3.34 3.89 1.76
N MET A 225 -3.29 2.78 2.49
CA MET A 225 -4.24 1.70 2.38
C MET A 225 -4.70 1.21 3.74
N GLY A 226 -5.90 0.64 3.78
CA GLY A 226 -6.33 -0.10 4.95
C GLY A 226 -7.38 -1.14 4.64
N VAL A 227 -7.63 -1.99 5.64
CA VAL A 227 -8.67 -3.02 5.61
C VAL A 227 -9.65 -2.80 6.77
N SER A 228 -10.96 -2.87 6.52
CA SER A 228 -11.99 -2.77 7.56
C SER A 228 -11.84 -1.49 8.39
N ALA A 229 -11.67 -1.58 9.71
CA ALA A 229 -11.36 -0.46 10.59
C ALA A 229 -10.20 0.43 10.09
N GLY A 230 -9.14 -0.19 9.55
CA GLY A 230 -8.01 0.54 8.96
C GLY A 230 -8.38 1.25 7.66
N ALA A 231 -9.28 0.69 6.85
CA ALA A 231 -9.81 1.34 5.65
C ALA A 231 -10.68 2.56 5.98
N LEU A 232 -11.53 2.43 7.01
CA LEU A 232 -12.34 3.53 7.53
C LEU A 232 -11.46 4.69 8.01
N PHE A 233 -10.36 4.39 8.71
CA PHE A 233 -9.36 5.39 9.10
C PHE A 233 -8.58 5.96 7.91
N SER A 234 -8.17 5.13 6.95
CA SER A 234 -7.45 5.58 5.75
C SER A 234 -8.26 6.61 4.96
N ALA A 235 -9.60 6.46 4.91
CA ALA A 235 -10.48 7.48 4.34
C ALA A 235 -10.52 8.78 5.17
N GLN A 236 -10.42 8.71 6.50
CA GLN A 236 -10.32 9.92 7.35
C GLN A 236 -8.98 10.63 7.14
N LEU A 237 -7.89 9.86 7.05
CA LEU A 237 -6.55 10.38 6.76
C LEU A 237 -6.52 11.08 5.40
N ALA A 238 -6.97 10.42 4.32
CA ALA A 238 -6.99 11.01 2.98
C ALA A 238 -7.83 12.30 2.88
N SER A 239 -8.96 12.37 3.57
CA SER A 239 -9.83 13.56 3.54
C SER A 239 -9.35 14.73 4.39
N ARG A 240 -8.67 14.47 5.51
CA ARG A 240 -8.36 15.50 6.52
C ARG A 240 -6.87 15.85 6.60
N HIS A 241 -6.01 14.94 6.17
CA HIS A 241 -4.55 14.97 6.29
C HIS A 241 -3.89 14.33 5.06
N GLY A 242 -4.47 14.63 3.89
CA GLY A 242 -4.10 14.02 2.61
C GLY A 242 -3.09 14.83 1.81
N GLU A 243 -2.48 15.88 2.37
CA GLU A 243 -1.60 16.81 1.65
C GLU A 243 -0.33 16.15 1.08
N HIS A 244 0.15 15.04 1.67
CA HIS A 244 1.27 14.25 1.16
C HIS A 244 0.83 12.99 0.42
N LEU A 245 -0.48 12.68 0.40
CA LEU A 245 -0.95 11.41 -0.15
C LEU A 245 -1.20 11.52 -1.67
N SER A 246 -0.60 10.61 -2.44
CA SER A 246 -0.77 10.49 -3.88
C SER A 246 -1.93 9.57 -4.27
N SER A 247 -2.30 8.61 -3.41
CA SER A 247 -3.43 7.71 -3.65
C SER A 247 -4.01 7.09 -2.37
N LEU A 248 -5.28 6.66 -2.44
CA LEU A 248 -6.02 5.97 -1.37
C LEU A 248 -6.46 4.58 -1.82
N MET A 249 -6.30 3.55 -0.97
CA MET A 249 -6.93 2.23 -1.17
C MET A 249 -7.77 1.85 0.05
N SER A 250 -9.08 1.71 -0.15
CA SER A 250 -10.05 1.36 0.89
C SER A 250 -10.60 -0.04 0.62
N LEU A 251 -10.17 -1.03 1.41
CA LEU A 251 -10.63 -2.43 1.30
C LEU A 251 -11.63 -2.73 2.41
N SER A 252 -12.89 -2.93 2.03
CA SER A 252 -14.06 -3.00 2.91
C SER A 252 -14.04 -1.86 3.93
N GLY A 253 -14.07 -0.62 3.44
CA GLY A 253 -14.02 0.60 4.24
C GLY A 253 -15.16 1.56 3.92
N GLY A 254 -14.87 2.85 3.88
CA GLY A 254 -15.84 3.86 3.48
C GLY A 254 -15.92 5.08 4.39
N SER A 255 -17.02 5.83 4.25
CA SER A 255 -17.32 7.01 5.07
C SER A 255 -18.82 7.15 5.34
N GLY A 256 -19.17 8.04 6.27
CA GLY A 256 -20.56 8.41 6.54
C GLY A 256 -21.42 7.32 7.19
N GLY A 257 -22.71 7.30 6.81
CA GLY A 257 -23.73 6.56 7.56
C GLY A 257 -23.94 7.13 8.97
N ASP A 258 -24.44 6.30 9.89
CA ASP A 258 -24.72 6.73 11.27
C ASP A 258 -23.53 6.54 12.23
N LEU A 259 -22.50 5.81 11.81
CA LEU A 259 -21.39 5.39 12.67
C LEU A 259 -20.04 6.01 12.29
N ILE A 260 -19.80 6.28 11.01
CA ILE A 260 -18.49 6.71 10.50
C ILE A 260 -18.53 8.21 10.26
N LYS A 261 -17.44 8.90 10.58
CA LYS A 261 -17.31 10.31 10.21
C LYS A 261 -17.47 10.48 8.68
N PRO A 262 -18.11 11.57 8.22
CA PRO A 262 -18.29 11.79 6.79
C PRO A 262 -16.95 12.08 6.11
N TRP A 263 -16.86 11.81 4.81
CA TRP A 263 -15.82 12.40 3.97
C TRP A 263 -15.95 13.93 4.02
N ILE A 264 -14.81 14.61 3.99
CA ILE A 264 -14.75 16.05 3.74
C ILE A 264 -13.83 16.27 2.54
N PRO A 265 -14.06 17.32 1.71
CA PRO A 265 -13.22 17.57 0.56
C PRO A 265 -11.74 17.64 0.92
N ALA A 266 -10.92 16.84 0.24
CA ALA A 266 -9.51 16.69 0.56
C ALA A 266 -8.69 17.91 0.09
N ALA A 267 -7.52 18.11 0.71
CA ALA A 267 -6.56 19.11 0.24
C ALA A 267 -6.03 18.74 -1.15
N ASN A 268 -5.66 17.47 -1.35
CA ASN A 268 -5.25 16.89 -2.62
C ASN A 268 -6.35 16.00 -3.22
N ARG A 269 -6.62 16.13 -4.52
CA ARG A 269 -7.50 15.19 -5.24
C ARG A 269 -6.64 14.05 -5.75
N MET A 270 -6.81 12.89 -5.14
CA MET A 270 -5.98 11.72 -5.38
C MET A 270 -6.80 10.57 -5.97
N PRO A 271 -6.22 9.76 -6.87
CA PRO A 271 -6.79 8.47 -7.28
C PRO A 271 -7.11 7.57 -6.09
N ALA A 272 -8.29 6.94 -6.12
CA ALA A 272 -8.77 6.04 -5.09
C ALA A 272 -9.16 4.66 -5.65
N LEU A 273 -8.73 3.59 -4.97
CA LEU A 273 -9.30 2.26 -5.12
C LEU A 273 -10.32 2.06 -4.00
N VAL A 274 -11.58 1.80 -4.36
CA VAL A 274 -12.63 1.40 -3.42
C VAL A 274 -13.03 -0.03 -3.72
N LEU A 275 -12.81 -0.91 -2.75
CA LEU A 275 -13.05 -2.34 -2.88
C LEU A 275 -13.91 -2.83 -1.71
N TRP A 276 -14.92 -3.66 -1.95
CA TRP A 276 -15.67 -4.33 -0.86
C TRP A 276 -16.29 -5.66 -1.27
N GLY A 277 -16.77 -6.40 -0.29
CA GLY A 277 -17.33 -7.74 -0.43
C GLY A 277 -18.80 -7.82 -0.84
N GLY A 278 -19.28 -6.79 -1.54
CA GLY A 278 -20.61 -6.70 -2.11
C GLY A 278 -21.74 -6.49 -1.10
N PRO A 279 -23.01 -6.68 -1.50
CA PRO A 279 -24.20 -6.31 -0.72
C PRO A 279 -24.37 -7.00 0.63
N SER A 280 -23.54 -8.01 0.93
CA SER A 280 -23.55 -8.76 2.20
C SER A 280 -22.27 -8.53 3.02
N ASP A 281 -21.45 -7.54 2.64
CA ASP A 281 -20.30 -7.10 3.42
C ASP A 281 -20.76 -6.34 4.69
N LEU A 282 -20.98 -7.11 5.75
CA LEU A 282 -21.46 -6.64 7.05
C LEU A 282 -20.54 -7.18 8.13
N CYS A 283 -19.96 -6.29 8.93
CA CYS A 283 -19.17 -6.67 10.09
C CYS A 283 -19.31 -5.67 11.23
N LEU A 284 -19.41 -6.16 12.47
CA LEU A 284 -19.51 -5.35 13.69
C LEU A 284 -20.61 -4.26 13.68
N GLY A 285 -21.71 -4.50 12.95
CA GLY A 285 -22.81 -3.55 12.79
C GLY A 285 -22.57 -2.47 11.74
N VAL A 286 -21.44 -2.48 11.03
CA VAL A 286 -21.14 -1.62 9.89
C VAL A 286 -21.48 -2.36 8.61
N ASN A 287 -22.31 -1.75 7.77
CA ASN A 287 -22.62 -2.21 6.42
C ASN A 287 -21.62 -1.57 5.43
N PHE A 288 -20.61 -2.33 5.02
CA PHE A 288 -19.52 -1.87 4.19
C PHE A 288 -19.92 -1.63 2.73
N ASP A 289 -20.98 -2.29 2.26
CA ASP A 289 -21.60 -1.97 0.97
C ASP A 289 -22.08 -0.51 0.97
N SER A 290 -22.82 -0.13 2.01
CA SER A 290 -23.35 1.23 2.15
C SER A 290 -22.26 2.28 2.36
N THR A 291 -21.24 2.00 3.17
CA THR A 291 -20.18 3.00 3.46
C THR A 291 -19.19 3.15 2.31
N SER A 292 -18.93 2.08 1.54
CA SER A 292 -18.08 2.13 0.35
C SER A 292 -18.76 2.93 -0.76
N MET A 293 -20.03 2.65 -1.07
CA MET A 293 -20.79 3.45 -2.03
C MET A 293 -20.93 4.92 -1.61
N ALA A 294 -21.05 5.20 -0.30
CA ALA A 294 -21.05 6.56 0.21
C ALA A 294 -19.69 7.25 -0.01
N LEU A 295 -18.57 6.56 0.26
CA LEU A 295 -17.24 7.07 -0.02
C LEU A 295 -17.06 7.37 -1.51
N GLU A 296 -17.46 6.47 -2.41
CA GLU A 296 -17.37 6.70 -3.85
C GLU A 296 -18.17 7.91 -4.31
N ALA A 297 -19.39 8.09 -3.80
CA ALA A 297 -20.20 9.26 -4.12
C ALA A 297 -19.52 10.57 -3.71
N GLU A 298 -18.88 10.60 -2.54
CA GLU A 298 -18.15 11.77 -2.04
C GLU A 298 -16.84 12.01 -2.80
N LEU A 299 -16.08 10.96 -3.10
CA LEU A 299 -14.88 11.03 -3.94
C LEU A 299 -15.20 11.56 -5.34
N GLN A 300 -16.27 11.06 -5.96
CA GLN A 300 -16.72 11.53 -7.27
C GLN A 300 -17.19 12.99 -7.22
N ALA A 301 -17.87 13.39 -6.13
CA ALA A 301 -18.30 14.77 -5.93
C ALA A 301 -17.12 15.74 -5.74
N ASP A 302 -16.00 15.27 -5.18
CA ASP A 302 -14.76 16.03 -4.98
C ASP A 302 -13.73 15.83 -6.11
N ASN A 303 -14.15 15.27 -7.26
CA ASN A 303 -13.34 15.10 -8.47
C ASN A 303 -12.09 14.20 -8.29
N HIS A 304 -12.21 13.14 -7.50
CA HIS A 304 -11.20 12.08 -7.44
C HIS A 304 -11.41 11.06 -8.56
N PHE A 305 -10.32 10.50 -9.08
CA PHE A 305 -10.38 9.29 -9.92
C PHE A 305 -10.69 8.07 -9.05
N ILE A 306 -11.50 7.14 -9.54
CA ILE A 306 -11.93 5.95 -8.78
C ILE A 306 -11.75 4.69 -9.62
N VAL A 307 -11.16 3.65 -9.02
CA VAL A 307 -11.35 2.26 -9.44
C VAL A 307 -12.26 1.59 -8.43
N GLU A 308 -13.37 1.04 -8.91
CA GLU A 308 -14.32 0.28 -8.13
C GLU A 308 -14.06 -1.23 -8.32
N CYS A 309 -14.15 -1.97 -7.24
CA CYS A 309 -13.94 -3.41 -7.22
C CYS A 309 -14.94 -4.07 -6.26
N VAL A 310 -15.80 -4.96 -6.74
CA VAL A 310 -16.80 -5.62 -5.89
C VAL A 310 -16.67 -7.13 -5.97
N HIS A 311 -16.42 -7.79 -4.84
CA HIS A 311 -16.40 -9.25 -4.76
C HIS A 311 -17.59 -9.81 -3.96
N ASN A 312 -17.84 -11.12 -4.05
CA ASN A 312 -18.99 -11.76 -3.40
C ASN A 312 -18.65 -12.45 -2.07
N CYS A 313 -17.49 -12.13 -1.47
CA CYS A 313 -17.00 -12.85 -0.29
C CYS A 313 -17.38 -12.25 1.04
N THR A 314 -18.35 -11.34 1.10
CA THR A 314 -18.77 -10.65 2.33
C THR A 314 -17.57 -9.94 2.98
N HIS A 315 -17.53 -9.78 4.30
CA HIS A 315 -16.40 -9.13 4.96
C HIS A 315 -15.20 -10.06 5.04
N ALA A 316 -14.43 -10.18 3.97
CA ALA A 316 -13.29 -11.10 3.88
C ALA A 316 -12.20 -10.56 2.94
N THR A 317 -11.03 -11.16 3.03
CA THR A 317 -9.91 -10.94 2.11
C THR A 317 -10.39 -11.02 0.66
N PRO A 318 -10.10 -10.01 -0.19
CA PRO A 318 -10.49 -10.06 -1.58
C PRO A 318 -9.81 -11.25 -2.28
N PRO A 319 -10.56 -12.06 -3.04
CA PRO A 319 -10.04 -13.25 -3.71
C PRO A 319 -9.32 -12.86 -5.01
N PHE A 320 -8.19 -12.17 -4.88
CA PHE A 320 -7.31 -11.91 -6.02
C PHE A 320 -6.62 -13.20 -6.46
N GLU A 321 -6.60 -13.42 -7.78
CA GLU A 321 -6.04 -14.61 -8.43
C GLU A 321 -5.26 -14.12 -9.66
N PRO A 322 -4.05 -13.53 -9.48
CA PRO A 322 -3.26 -13.04 -10.61
C PRO A 322 -2.95 -14.17 -11.59
N GLU A 323 -3.08 -13.90 -12.89
CA GLU A 323 -2.83 -14.92 -13.93
C GLU A 323 -1.35 -15.35 -13.98
N ASP A 324 -0.45 -14.41 -13.69
CA ASP A 324 0.99 -14.67 -13.57
C ASP A 324 1.32 -15.09 -12.13
N PRO A 325 1.77 -16.34 -11.91
CA PRO A 325 2.08 -16.85 -10.58
C PRO A 325 3.36 -16.23 -9.96
N SER A 326 4.11 -15.44 -10.72
CA SER A 326 5.23 -14.66 -10.17
C SER A 326 4.78 -13.35 -9.53
N LEU A 327 3.54 -12.92 -9.74
CA LEU A 327 3.03 -11.71 -9.11
C LEU A 327 2.60 -11.98 -7.66
N PRO A 328 2.82 -11.02 -6.74
CA PRO A 328 2.19 -11.04 -5.42
C PRO A 328 0.67 -11.14 -5.51
N THR A 329 0.02 -11.74 -4.52
CA THR A 329 -1.44 -11.97 -4.55
C THR A 329 -2.23 -10.69 -4.83
N TYR A 330 -1.82 -9.54 -4.29
CA TYR A 330 -2.49 -8.23 -4.46
C TYR A 330 -1.81 -7.33 -5.49
N ALA A 331 -1.20 -7.90 -6.53
CA ALA A 331 -0.48 -7.17 -7.58
C ALA A 331 -1.17 -5.90 -8.09
N SER A 332 -2.48 -5.94 -8.31
CA SER A 332 -3.26 -4.78 -8.77
C SER A 332 -3.24 -3.60 -7.78
N THR A 333 -3.21 -3.86 -6.47
CA THR A 333 -3.18 -2.78 -5.46
C THR A 333 -1.80 -2.12 -5.40
N TRP A 334 -0.73 -2.92 -5.53
CA TRP A 334 0.64 -2.40 -5.58
C TRP A 334 0.88 -1.60 -6.85
N GLN A 335 0.44 -2.13 -7.99
CA GLN A 335 0.49 -1.42 -9.26
C GLN A 335 -0.33 -0.13 -9.23
N PHE A 336 -1.52 -0.13 -8.61
CA PHE A 336 -2.31 1.08 -8.43
C PHE A 336 -1.52 2.20 -7.76
N VAL A 337 -0.79 1.92 -6.68
CA VAL A 337 0.06 2.93 -6.03
C VAL A 337 1.10 3.48 -6.99
N LEU A 338 1.84 2.58 -7.65
CA LEU A 338 2.98 2.97 -8.48
C LEU A 338 2.57 3.72 -9.74
N ASP A 339 1.34 3.54 -10.19
CA ASP A 339 0.80 4.20 -11.37
C ASP A 339 0.26 5.61 -11.06
N HIS A 340 0.12 5.99 -9.79
CA HIS A 340 -0.55 7.23 -9.39
C HIS A 340 0.33 8.12 -8.49
N PRO A 341 1.30 8.85 -9.08
CA PRO A 341 2.04 9.88 -8.38
C PRO A 341 1.17 11.11 -8.11
N TYR A 342 1.63 11.93 -7.18
CA TYR A 342 0.94 13.10 -6.65
C TYR A 342 0.65 14.16 -7.72
N TRP A 343 1.53 14.25 -8.72
CA TRP A 343 1.52 15.34 -9.70
C TRP A 343 0.47 15.20 -10.81
N LEU A 344 -0.36 14.16 -10.76
CA LEU A 344 -1.53 14.00 -11.63
C LEU A 344 -2.52 15.15 -11.43
N GLU A 345 -3.21 15.56 -12.50
CA GLU A 345 -4.29 16.53 -12.39
C GLU A 345 -5.51 15.96 -11.64
N ASP A 346 -6.33 16.84 -11.06
CA ASP A 346 -7.54 16.43 -10.33
C ASP A 346 -8.44 15.53 -11.20
N GLY A 347 -8.64 14.28 -10.78
CA GLY A 347 -9.47 13.30 -11.48
C GLY A 347 -8.76 12.57 -12.63
N GLU A 348 -7.47 12.83 -12.84
CA GLU A 348 -6.64 12.15 -13.83
C GLU A 348 -6.19 10.77 -13.34
N SER A 349 -6.01 9.86 -14.29
CA SER A 349 -5.31 8.59 -14.09
C SER A 349 -4.83 8.05 -15.43
N PRO A 350 -3.62 7.46 -15.50
CA PRO A 350 -3.16 6.76 -16.70
C PRO A 350 -4.08 5.59 -17.11
N TYR A 351 -4.95 5.11 -16.20
CA TYR A 351 -5.87 4.03 -16.51
C TYR A 351 -6.98 4.45 -17.46
N THR A 352 -7.35 5.74 -17.49
CA THR A 352 -8.34 6.23 -18.45
C THR A 352 -7.85 6.05 -19.88
N ASP A 353 -6.60 6.43 -20.14
CA ASP A 353 -5.97 6.26 -21.44
C ASP A 353 -5.69 4.78 -21.74
N TYR A 354 -5.22 4.03 -20.75
CA TYR A 354 -4.98 2.60 -20.88
C TYR A 354 -6.26 1.83 -21.26
N VAL A 355 -7.38 2.07 -20.57
CA VAL A 355 -8.68 1.46 -20.89
C VAL A 355 -9.17 1.92 -22.26
N THR A 356 -8.96 3.17 -22.64
CA THR A 356 -9.32 3.67 -23.97
C THR A 356 -8.56 2.96 -25.08
N ALA A 357 -7.27 2.66 -24.86
CA ALA A 357 -6.42 1.97 -25.84
C ALA A 357 -6.66 0.45 -25.88
N THR A 358 -6.89 -0.20 -24.73
CA THR A 358 -6.87 -1.66 -24.61
C THR A 358 -8.25 -2.29 -24.37
N GLY A 359 -9.23 -1.50 -23.93
CA GLY A 359 -10.58 -1.96 -23.57
C GLY A 359 -10.72 -2.56 -22.17
N GLY A 360 -9.66 -2.54 -21.34
CA GLY A 360 -9.69 -3.06 -19.97
C GLY A 360 -8.65 -2.40 -19.08
N LEU A 361 -8.75 -2.63 -17.76
CA LEU A 361 -7.71 -2.22 -16.80
C LEU A 361 -6.39 -2.97 -17.09
N PRO A 362 -5.24 -2.52 -16.54
CA PRO A 362 -3.96 -3.21 -16.71
C PRO A 362 -4.01 -4.70 -16.30
N PRO A 363 -3.12 -5.57 -16.84
CA PRO A 363 -3.25 -7.02 -16.75
C PRO A 363 -3.33 -7.62 -15.34
N ALA A 364 -2.80 -6.92 -14.32
CA ALA A 364 -2.89 -7.38 -12.93
C ALA A 364 -4.32 -7.24 -12.35
N TRP A 365 -5.19 -6.46 -12.99
CA TRP A 365 -6.54 -6.19 -12.52
C TRP A 365 -7.52 -7.29 -12.90
N PRO A 366 -8.36 -7.74 -11.94
CA PRO A 366 -9.37 -8.72 -12.26
C PRO A 366 -10.53 -8.08 -13.04
N GLN A 367 -11.23 -8.91 -13.82
CA GLN A 367 -12.35 -8.46 -14.66
C GLN A 367 -13.57 -7.93 -13.87
N TRP A 368 -13.62 -8.17 -12.57
CA TRP A 368 -14.68 -7.68 -11.67
C TRP A 368 -14.41 -6.28 -11.11
N CYS A 369 -13.35 -5.61 -11.59
CA CYS A 369 -13.06 -4.20 -11.30
C CYS A 369 -13.27 -3.30 -12.53
N ALA A 370 -13.59 -2.03 -12.31
CA ALA A 370 -13.77 -1.05 -13.38
C ALA A 370 -13.45 0.38 -12.91
N ILE A 371 -13.19 1.27 -13.87
CA ILE A 371 -13.07 2.71 -13.59
C ILE A 371 -14.45 3.29 -13.29
N GLY A 372 -14.55 4.04 -12.19
CA GLY A 372 -15.73 4.80 -11.78
C GLY A 372 -16.76 4.00 -10.96
N ALA A 373 -17.43 4.71 -10.06
CA ALA A 373 -18.46 4.15 -9.18
C ALA A 373 -19.64 3.56 -9.97
N GLY A 374 -20.11 2.39 -9.56
CA GLY A 374 -21.19 1.62 -10.15
C GLY A 374 -20.87 0.91 -11.48
N ASN A 375 -19.60 0.88 -11.90
CA ASN A 375 -19.18 0.25 -13.16
C ASN A 375 -18.58 -1.15 -12.99
N ALA A 376 -18.21 -1.55 -11.77
CA ALA A 376 -17.70 -2.87 -11.49
C ALA A 376 -18.80 -3.93 -11.61
N THR A 377 -18.42 -5.15 -12.00
CA THR A 377 -19.31 -6.30 -11.94
C THR A 377 -18.98 -7.12 -10.70
N ILE A 378 -19.96 -7.41 -9.85
CA ILE A 378 -19.74 -8.23 -8.65
C ILE A 378 -19.14 -9.58 -9.07
N ARG A 379 -17.95 -9.92 -8.55
CA ARG A 379 -17.31 -11.22 -8.75
C ARG A 379 -18.29 -12.37 -8.47
N ASP A 380 -18.25 -13.42 -9.28
CA ASP A 380 -18.84 -14.71 -8.95
C ASP A 380 -17.76 -15.75 -8.59
N GLY A 381 -18.16 -16.81 -7.89
CA GLY A 381 -17.26 -17.89 -7.50
C GLY A 381 -17.29 -18.22 -6.02
N GLU A 382 -16.49 -19.21 -5.62
CA GLU A 382 -16.40 -19.65 -4.23
C GLU A 382 -15.67 -18.63 -3.36
N CYS A 383 -16.00 -18.64 -2.06
CA CYS A 383 -15.42 -17.78 -1.04
C CYS A 383 -15.20 -18.59 0.24
N GLY A 384 -14.17 -18.23 1.01
CA GLY A 384 -13.84 -18.87 2.29
C GLY A 384 -14.81 -18.57 3.43
N GLY A 385 -15.85 -17.76 3.19
CA GLY A 385 -16.75 -17.22 4.21
C GLY A 385 -16.26 -15.88 4.77
N SER A 386 -17.10 -15.25 5.59
CA SER A 386 -16.78 -14.00 6.26
C SER A 386 -15.62 -14.19 7.24
N GLN A 387 -14.73 -13.19 7.28
CA GLN A 387 -13.62 -13.03 8.24
C GLN A 387 -13.89 -11.90 9.25
N CYS A 388 -15.16 -11.48 9.35
CA CYS A 388 -15.67 -10.89 10.58
C CYS A 388 -15.66 -11.93 11.72
#